data_AF-A0A414W1F2-F1
#
_entry.id   AF-A0A414W1F2-F1
#
_cell.length_a   1.000
_cell.length_b   1.000
_cell.length_c   1.000
_cell.angle_alpha   90.00
_cell.angle_beta   90.00
_cell.angle_gamma   90.00
#
_symmetry.space_group_name_H-M   'P 1'
#
loop_
_entity.id
_entity.type
_entity.pdbx_description
1 polymer ?
#
loop_
_entity_poly.entity_id
_entity_poly.type
_entity_poly.pdbx_seq_one_letter_code
_entity_poly.pdbx_strand_id
1 'polypeptide(L)'
;MQRRKLEELSLMDDFLFNAMLTHPETGEKFTNKILKLLFNREFKNLKVSAQKFYAGMNTNFRGARLDVCIEGDFVDIEASEIPSVYDVEPDQNNRVKDISVFPKRSRFYHAIIDSRSLKSGEDFGKLKQVYVFFICNYDPFGYDRVLYTIKNRCLEDLKDIQKMVDVVKRDGEVSLQYMKSFEHDQLMYAQGEAAGREDGLRAGHLAEMKNTEREKKRADIAQSRIKELEAELKKYREKTTV
;
A
#
# COMPACT_ATOMS: atom_id res chain seq x y z
N MET A 1 42.59 -18.40 -7.35
CA MET A 1 42.64 -17.30 -6.37
C MET A 1 43.94 -17.44 -5.60
N GLN A 2 44.82 -16.45 -5.67
CA GLN A 2 46.11 -16.47 -4.96
C GLN A 2 45.83 -16.25 -3.47
N ARG A 3 46.37 -17.08 -2.57
CA ARG A 3 46.20 -16.91 -1.12
C ARG A 3 46.97 -15.68 -0.67
N ARG A 4 46.25 -14.59 -0.36
CA ARG A 4 46.79 -13.39 0.28
C ARG A 4 46.92 -13.61 1.79
N LYS A 5 47.90 -12.97 2.41
CA LYS A 5 48.07 -13.01 3.88
C LYS A 5 47.09 -12.03 4.54
N LEU A 6 46.78 -12.26 5.82
CA LEU A 6 45.90 -11.38 6.60
C LEU A 6 46.42 -9.94 6.64
N GLU A 7 47.73 -9.77 6.79
CA GLU A 7 48.44 -8.47 6.81
C GLU A 7 48.26 -7.67 5.51
N GLU A 8 47.94 -8.33 4.40
CA GLU A 8 47.77 -7.71 3.10
C GLU A 8 46.31 -7.32 2.83
N LEU A 9 45.37 -7.71 3.71
CA LEU A 9 43.94 -7.41 3.54
C LEU A 9 43.61 -5.97 3.94
N SER A 10 42.66 -5.41 3.23
CA SER A 10 42.10 -4.07 3.43
C SER A 10 40.62 -4.15 3.77
N LEU A 11 40.02 -3.03 4.20
CA LEU A 11 38.56 -2.96 4.43
C LEU A 11 37.72 -3.22 3.16
N MET A 12 38.33 -3.18 1.98
CA MET A 12 37.64 -3.53 0.74
C MET A 12 37.48 -5.04 0.57
N ASP A 13 38.27 -5.86 1.28
CA ASP A 13 38.22 -7.32 1.16
C ASP A 13 37.04 -7.88 1.97
N ASP A 14 36.11 -8.55 1.28
CA ASP A 14 34.86 -9.09 1.85
C ASP A 14 35.09 -9.84 3.18
N PHE A 15 36.14 -10.66 3.25
CA PHE A 15 36.45 -11.42 4.44
C PHE A 15 36.76 -10.52 5.64
N LEU A 16 37.68 -9.55 5.47
CA LEU A 16 38.10 -8.68 6.57
C LEU A 16 36.97 -7.74 6.98
N PHE A 17 36.23 -7.22 6.02
CA PHE A 17 35.05 -6.39 6.30
C PHE A 17 34.04 -7.16 7.15
N ASN A 18 33.63 -8.36 6.72
CA ASN A 18 32.70 -9.21 7.45
C ASN A 18 33.23 -9.62 8.84
N ALA A 19 34.52 -9.91 8.97
CA ALA A 19 35.15 -10.23 10.24
C ALA A 19 35.12 -9.04 11.20
N MET A 20 35.38 -7.82 10.71
CA MET A 20 35.30 -6.60 11.52
C MET A 20 33.89 -6.33 12.02
N LEU A 21 32.87 -6.62 11.21
CA LEU A 21 31.46 -6.36 11.54
C LEU A 21 30.87 -7.38 12.52
N THR A 22 31.29 -8.64 12.42
CA THR A 22 30.84 -9.71 13.32
C THR A 22 31.58 -9.71 14.66
N HIS A 23 32.66 -8.93 14.79
CA HIS A 23 33.48 -8.93 15.98
C HIS A 23 32.71 -8.30 17.19
N PRO A 24 32.55 -9.03 18.31
CA PRO A 24 31.70 -8.61 19.43
C PRO A 24 32.03 -7.25 20.04
N GLU A 25 33.31 -6.88 20.09
CA GLU A 25 33.75 -5.64 20.75
C GLU A 25 33.91 -4.43 19.81
N THR A 26 34.10 -4.69 18.52
CA THR A 26 34.54 -3.67 17.55
C THR A 26 33.56 -3.47 16.41
N GLY A 27 32.70 -4.44 16.08
CA GLY A 27 31.75 -4.34 14.97
C GLY A 27 30.76 -3.20 15.13
N GLU A 28 30.19 -3.04 16.32
CA GLU A 28 29.26 -1.94 16.62
C GLU A 28 29.98 -0.58 16.59
N LYS A 29 31.19 -0.49 17.15
CA LYS A 29 32.00 0.75 17.14
C LYS A 29 32.40 1.14 15.72
N PHE A 30 32.80 0.17 14.91
CA PHE A 30 33.16 0.35 13.51
C PHE A 30 31.97 0.86 12.70
N THR A 31 30.81 0.22 12.89
CA THR A 31 29.55 0.60 12.24
C THR A 31 29.11 2.01 12.61
N ASN A 32 29.12 2.33 13.91
CA ASN A 32 28.85 3.68 14.41
C ASN A 32 29.80 4.72 13.80
N LYS A 33 31.09 4.39 13.66
CA LYS A 33 32.08 5.29 13.06
C LYS A 33 31.77 5.58 11.58
N ILE A 34 31.41 4.56 10.81
CA ILE A 34 31.03 4.71 9.39
C ILE A 34 29.79 5.61 9.28
N LEU A 35 28.72 5.29 10.02
CA LEU A 35 27.50 6.09 9.97
C LEU A 35 27.74 7.53 10.45
N LYS A 36 28.54 7.72 11.49
CA LYS A 36 28.95 9.05 11.93
C LYS A 36 29.68 9.84 10.86
N LEU A 37 30.56 9.20 10.07
CA LEU A 37 31.25 9.87 8.97
C LEU A 37 30.29 10.23 7.82
N LEU A 38 29.35 9.34 7.49
CA LEU A 38 28.40 9.53 6.39
C LEU A 38 27.33 10.59 6.69
N PHE A 39 26.85 10.62 7.93
CA PHE A 39 25.75 11.50 8.36
C PHE A 39 26.21 12.68 9.23
N ASN A 40 27.50 12.74 9.58
CA ASN A 40 28.08 13.73 10.49
C ASN A 40 27.32 13.86 11.82
N ARG A 41 26.90 12.72 12.41
CA ARG A 41 26.10 12.67 13.66
C ARG A 41 26.38 11.42 14.51
N GLU A 42 26.01 11.49 15.78
CA GLU A 42 26.07 10.34 16.68
C GLU A 42 24.81 9.47 16.56
N PHE A 43 24.99 8.15 16.68
CA PHE A 43 23.91 7.16 16.77
C PHE A 43 24.04 6.45 18.12
N LYS A 44 22.92 6.20 18.80
CA LYS A 44 22.93 5.67 20.18
C LYS A 44 22.39 4.25 20.27
N ASN A 45 21.33 3.94 19.53
CA ASN A 45 20.70 2.62 19.55
C ASN A 45 20.80 1.98 18.17
N LEU A 46 21.98 1.43 17.84
CA LEU A 46 22.17 0.64 16.63
C LEU A 46 22.17 -0.84 16.96
N LYS A 47 21.33 -1.60 16.27
CA LYS A 47 21.39 -3.05 16.23
C LYS A 47 22.05 -3.47 14.91
N VAL A 48 23.30 -3.89 15.01
CA VAL A 48 24.07 -4.38 13.86
C VAL A 48 23.83 -5.87 13.70
N SER A 49 23.41 -6.28 12.50
CA SER A 49 23.35 -7.67 12.09
C SER A 49 24.26 -7.89 10.88
N ALA A 50 25.29 -8.71 11.04
CA ALA A 50 26.18 -9.06 9.95
C ALA A 50 25.56 -10.18 9.10
N GLN A 51 25.80 -10.14 7.78
CA GLN A 51 25.46 -11.20 6.83
C GLN A 51 23.98 -11.63 6.86
N LYS A 52 23.08 -10.71 6.49
CA LYS A 52 21.66 -11.02 6.36
C LYS A 52 21.39 -11.58 4.96
N PHE A 53 21.21 -12.89 4.85
CA PHE A 53 20.84 -13.52 3.59
C PHE A 53 19.32 -13.42 3.36
N TYR A 54 18.95 -12.71 2.30
CA TYR A 54 17.60 -12.68 1.78
C TYR A 54 17.49 -13.64 0.61
N ALA A 55 16.90 -14.80 0.85
CA ALA A 55 16.59 -15.75 -0.21
C ALA A 55 15.69 -15.11 -1.27
N GLY A 56 15.85 -15.55 -2.52
CA GLY A 56 14.91 -15.22 -3.58
C GLY A 56 13.50 -15.69 -3.23
N MET A 57 12.48 -15.10 -3.88
CA MET A 57 11.09 -15.48 -3.66
C MET A 57 10.85 -16.98 -3.88
N ASN A 58 11.61 -17.59 -4.78
CA ASN A 58 11.72 -19.03 -5.00
C ASN A 58 13.10 -19.37 -5.60
N THR A 59 13.32 -20.64 -5.96
CA THR A 59 14.58 -21.13 -6.54
C THR A 59 14.96 -20.49 -7.88
N ASN A 60 14.02 -19.85 -8.57
CA ASN A 60 14.23 -19.25 -9.88
C ASN A 60 14.65 -17.76 -9.78
N PHE A 61 14.46 -17.14 -8.62
CA PHE A 61 14.75 -15.71 -8.42
C PHE A 61 16.00 -15.50 -7.58
N ARG A 62 16.76 -14.46 -7.91
CA ARG A 62 17.95 -14.09 -7.15
C ARG A 62 17.55 -13.58 -5.77
N GLY A 63 18.29 -14.02 -4.75
CA GLY A 63 18.34 -13.37 -3.45
C GLY A 63 19.43 -12.29 -3.42
N ALA A 64 19.59 -11.67 -2.26
CA ALA A 64 20.75 -10.83 -1.95
C ALA A 64 21.30 -11.22 -0.58
N ARG A 65 22.62 -11.22 -0.46
CA ARG A 65 23.29 -11.24 0.84
C ARG A 65 23.65 -9.80 1.13
N LEU A 66 23.11 -9.25 2.21
CA LEU A 66 23.57 -7.97 2.72
C LEU A 66 24.74 -8.24 3.64
N ASP A 67 25.85 -7.55 3.42
CA ASP A 67 27.03 -7.68 4.25
C ASP A 67 26.79 -7.06 5.64
N VAL A 68 26.00 -5.98 5.75
CA VAL A 68 25.57 -5.38 7.03
C VAL A 68 24.11 -4.97 6.97
N CYS A 69 23.29 -5.38 7.92
CA CYS A 69 21.97 -4.77 8.12
C CYS A 69 21.94 -4.11 9.50
N ILE A 70 21.81 -2.79 9.51
CA ILE A 70 21.75 -1.96 10.70
C ILE A 70 20.31 -1.50 10.87
N GLU A 71 19.68 -1.92 11.96
CA GLU A 71 18.35 -1.47 12.36
C GLU A 71 18.51 -0.70 13.67
N GLY A 72 17.87 0.45 13.85
CA GLY A 72 18.16 1.27 15.03
C GLY A 72 17.45 2.61 15.00
N ASP A 73 18.00 3.58 15.73
CA ASP A 73 17.46 4.94 15.88
C ASP A 73 16.76 5.40 14.58
N PHE A 74 15.46 5.65 14.72
CA PHE A 74 14.53 6.04 13.68
C PHE A 74 15.00 7.37 13.11
N VAL A 75 15.94 7.44 12.16
CA VAL A 75 16.39 8.73 11.65
C VAL A 75 16.83 8.69 10.19
N ASP A 76 16.28 9.55 9.33
CA ASP A 76 16.71 9.69 7.92
C ASP A 76 17.98 10.59 7.75
N ILE A 77 18.42 10.86 6.51
CA ILE A 77 19.54 11.78 6.20
C ILE A 77 19.26 13.21 6.72
N GLU A 78 17.99 13.61 6.79
CA GLU A 78 17.55 14.97 7.11
C GLU A 78 17.21 15.14 8.61
N ALA A 79 17.56 14.14 9.42
CA ALA A 79 17.34 14.08 10.86
C ALA A 79 15.86 13.95 11.29
N SER A 80 14.97 13.54 10.38
CA SER A 80 13.57 13.22 10.68
C SER A 80 13.49 11.87 11.37
N GLU A 81 12.63 11.74 12.40
CA GLU A 81 12.53 10.50 13.19
C GLU A 81 11.81 9.35 12.45
N ILE A 82 12.42 8.80 11.39
CA ILE A 82 11.82 7.79 10.50
C ILE A 82 12.53 6.44 10.66
N PRO A 83 11.78 5.32 10.82
CA PRO A 83 12.41 4.01 10.92
C PRO A 83 13.30 3.77 9.71
N SER A 84 14.60 3.55 9.93
CA SER A 84 15.57 3.43 8.85
C SER A 84 16.34 2.11 8.92
N VAL A 85 16.72 1.59 7.75
CA VAL A 85 17.57 0.40 7.59
C VAL A 85 18.77 0.79 6.76
N TYR A 86 19.95 0.41 7.21
CA TYR A 86 21.20 0.71 6.52
C TYR A 86 21.90 -0.57 6.11
N ASP A 87 22.39 -0.57 4.88
CA ASP A 87 23.26 -1.57 4.32
C ASP A 87 24.59 -0.95 3.89
N VAL A 88 25.71 -1.64 4.14
CA VAL A 88 27.05 -1.15 3.81
C VAL A 88 27.81 -2.26 3.10
N GLU A 89 28.20 -1.99 1.85
CA GLU A 89 28.73 -2.96 0.90
C GLU A 89 30.08 -2.47 0.35
N PRO A 90 31.20 -3.13 0.67
CA PRO A 90 32.46 -2.87 -0.02
C PRO A 90 32.34 -3.38 -1.46
N ASP A 91 32.75 -2.54 -2.42
CA ASP A 91 32.59 -2.85 -3.83
C ASP A 91 33.89 -2.61 -4.59
N GLN A 92 34.46 -3.71 -5.10
CA GLN A 92 35.68 -3.71 -5.92
C GLN A 92 35.40 -3.97 -7.40
N ASN A 93 34.13 -3.91 -7.83
CA ASN A 93 33.72 -4.24 -9.20
C ASN A 93 34.03 -3.12 -10.21
N ASN A 94 35.32 -2.82 -10.38
CA ASN A 94 35.85 -1.69 -11.15
C ASN A 94 35.93 -1.93 -12.68
N ARG A 95 35.39 -3.04 -13.19
CA ARG A 95 35.40 -3.32 -14.64
C ARG A 95 34.26 -2.55 -15.29
N VAL A 96 34.47 -2.06 -16.51
CA VAL A 96 33.47 -1.29 -17.29
C VAL A 96 32.09 -1.94 -17.29
N LYS A 97 32.03 -3.26 -17.52
CA LYS A 97 30.76 -4.01 -17.52
C LYS A 97 30.03 -3.96 -16.17
N ASP A 98 30.77 -4.01 -15.06
CA ASP A 98 30.21 -4.09 -13.72
C ASP A 98 29.75 -2.70 -13.26
N ILE A 99 30.52 -1.65 -13.61
CA ILE A 99 30.13 -0.25 -13.42
C ILE A 99 28.84 0.06 -14.18
N SER A 100 28.70 -0.40 -15.43
CA SER A 100 27.50 -0.14 -16.25
C SER A 100 26.21 -0.70 -15.67
N VAL A 101 26.29 -1.76 -14.87
CA VAL A 101 25.13 -2.39 -14.21
C VAL A 101 24.94 -1.95 -12.76
N PHE A 102 25.87 -1.15 -12.22
CA PHE A 102 25.84 -0.67 -10.84
C PHE A 102 24.49 -0.05 -10.44
N PRO A 103 23.86 0.85 -11.23
CA PRO A 103 22.56 1.42 -10.86
C PRO A 103 21.45 0.36 -10.74
N LYS A 104 21.48 -0.68 -11.60
CA LYS A 104 20.50 -1.78 -11.55
C LYS A 104 20.70 -2.65 -10.31
N ARG A 105 21.96 -2.87 -9.90
CA ARG A 105 22.30 -3.62 -8.68
C ARG A 105 21.90 -2.86 -7.42
N SER A 106 22.23 -1.57 -7.33
CA SER A 106 21.80 -0.70 -6.23
C SER A 106 20.27 -0.72 -6.07
N ARG A 107 19.52 -0.53 -7.17
CA ARG A 107 18.05 -0.64 -7.15
C ARG A 107 17.54 -2.00 -6.66
N PHE A 108 18.21 -3.09 -7.05
CA PHE A 108 17.83 -4.44 -6.63
C PHE A 108 17.99 -4.66 -5.12
N TYR A 109 19.05 -4.10 -4.51
CA TYR A 109 19.27 -4.21 -3.06
C TYR A 109 18.20 -3.45 -2.28
N HIS A 110 17.88 -2.21 -2.69
CA HIS A 110 16.77 -1.44 -2.13
C HIS A 110 15.45 -2.25 -2.15
N ALA A 111 15.08 -2.78 -3.32
CA ALA A 111 13.82 -3.52 -3.48
C ALA A 111 13.75 -4.78 -2.61
N ILE A 112 14.87 -5.50 -2.43
CA ILE A 112 14.91 -6.68 -1.56
C ILE A 112 14.72 -6.28 -0.09
N ILE A 113 15.39 -5.23 0.36
CA ILE A 113 15.25 -4.73 1.74
C ILE A 113 13.81 -4.29 1.99
N ASP A 114 13.21 -3.53 1.08
CA ASP A 114 11.81 -3.09 1.17
C ASP A 114 10.85 -4.29 1.25
N SER A 115 11.02 -5.28 0.36
CA SER A 115 10.16 -6.47 0.30
C SER A 115 10.16 -7.30 1.58
N ARG A 116 11.21 -7.17 2.39
CA ARG A 116 11.40 -7.90 3.64
C ARG A 116 11.06 -7.05 4.86
N SER A 117 10.89 -5.75 4.67
CA SER A 117 10.53 -4.80 5.71
C SER A 117 9.01 -4.65 5.87
N LEU A 118 8.23 -4.97 4.82
CA LEU A 118 6.77 -4.88 4.83
C LEU A 118 6.12 -6.26 4.70
N LYS A 119 5.20 -6.61 5.61
CA LYS A 119 4.46 -7.88 5.57
C LYS A 119 3.23 -7.78 4.67
N SER A 120 2.76 -8.93 4.20
CA SER A 120 1.51 -9.01 3.42
C SER A 120 0.34 -8.41 4.22
N GLY A 121 -0.41 -7.50 3.58
CA GLY A 121 -1.54 -6.78 4.19
C GLY A 121 -1.16 -5.52 4.97
N GLU A 122 0.12 -5.17 5.08
CA GLU A 122 0.54 -3.90 5.68
C GLU A 122 0.51 -2.75 4.67
N ASP A 123 0.21 -1.55 5.16
CA ASP A 123 0.20 -0.33 4.37
C ASP A 123 1.62 0.11 3.97
N PHE A 124 1.79 0.56 2.73
CA PHE A 124 3.09 0.98 2.19
C PHE A 124 3.69 2.18 2.93
N GLY A 125 2.89 3.00 3.62
CA GLY A 125 3.38 4.08 4.47
C GLY A 125 4.17 3.60 5.69
N LYS A 126 4.16 2.30 6.00
CA LYS A 126 4.99 1.69 7.05
C LYS A 126 6.38 1.27 6.56
N LEU A 127 6.70 1.44 5.28
CA LEU A 127 8.03 1.13 4.77
C LEU A 127 9.08 1.96 5.51
N LYS A 128 10.15 1.26 5.92
CA LYS A 128 11.32 1.90 6.52
C LYS A 128 12.09 2.64 5.42
N GLN A 129 12.79 3.71 5.78
CA GLN A 129 13.71 4.37 4.88
C GLN A 129 14.97 3.50 4.70
N VAL A 130 15.21 3.05 3.48
CA VAL A 130 16.37 2.19 3.17
C VAL A 130 17.54 3.02 2.63
N TYR A 131 18.73 2.76 3.17
CA TYR A 131 20.00 3.28 2.69
C TYR A 131 20.91 2.11 2.33
N VAL A 132 21.48 2.15 1.13
CA VAL A 132 22.51 1.21 0.69
C VAL A 132 23.78 2.00 0.36
N PHE A 133 24.83 1.79 1.15
CA PHE A 133 26.12 2.45 1.00
C PHE A 133 27.11 1.55 0.28
N PHE A 134 27.51 1.94 -0.91
CA PHE A 134 28.61 1.30 -1.61
C PHE A 134 29.93 2.02 -1.28
N ILE A 135 30.88 1.31 -0.67
CA ILE A 135 32.24 1.81 -0.47
C ILE A 135 33.08 1.30 -1.64
N CYS A 136 33.44 2.19 -2.56
CA CYS A 136 34.17 1.83 -3.77
C CYS A 136 35.64 2.30 -3.73
N ASN A 137 36.56 1.48 -4.24
CA ASN A 137 37.95 1.88 -4.51
C ASN A 137 38.15 2.40 -5.95
N TYR A 138 37.06 2.78 -6.61
CA TYR A 138 37.00 3.30 -7.97
C TYR A 138 35.86 4.33 -8.05
N ASP A 139 35.86 5.19 -9.08
CA ASP A 139 34.77 6.15 -9.30
C ASP A 139 33.67 5.51 -10.18
N PRO A 140 32.49 5.16 -9.63
CA PRO A 140 31.42 4.52 -10.40
C PRO A 140 30.73 5.46 -11.39
N PHE A 141 30.90 6.78 -11.28
CA PHE A 141 30.21 7.76 -12.12
C PHE A 141 31.14 8.68 -12.91
N GLY A 142 32.43 8.71 -12.57
CA GLY A 142 33.45 9.47 -13.30
C GLY A 142 33.39 10.97 -13.10
N TYR A 143 32.77 11.45 -12.01
CA TYR A 143 32.67 12.89 -11.69
C TYR A 143 33.72 13.35 -10.67
N ASP A 144 34.69 12.51 -10.33
CA ASP A 144 35.80 12.80 -9.41
C ASP A 144 35.31 13.28 -8.03
N ARG A 145 34.36 12.53 -7.45
CA ARG A 145 33.81 12.83 -6.12
C ARG A 145 34.08 11.71 -5.13
N VAL A 146 34.30 12.11 -3.88
CA VAL A 146 34.45 11.21 -2.72
C VAL A 146 33.12 10.67 -2.20
N LEU A 147 32.00 11.32 -2.52
CA LEU A 147 30.67 10.92 -2.07
C LEU A 147 29.62 11.21 -3.16
N TYR A 148 28.80 10.21 -3.44
CA TYR A 148 27.66 10.30 -4.33
C TYR A 148 26.38 9.97 -3.56
N THR A 149 25.39 10.86 -3.63
CA THR A 149 24.05 10.62 -3.07
C THR A 149 23.05 10.51 -4.21
N ILE A 150 22.36 9.38 -4.28
CA ILE A 150 21.37 9.08 -5.31
C ILE A 150 20.01 9.00 -4.62
N LYS A 151 19.04 9.77 -5.11
CA LYS A 151 17.65 9.76 -4.64
C LYS A 151 16.73 9.51 -5.83
N ASN A 152 15.63 8.79 -5.61
CA ASN A 152 14.54 8.76 -6.59
C ASN A 152 13.96 10.17 -6.71
N ARG A 153 13.71 10.61 -7.95
CA ARG A 153 13.08 11.90 -8.22
C ARG A 153 12.07 11.78 -9.35
N CYS A 154 10.98 12.52 -9.25
CA CYS A 154 10.09 12.78 -10.38
C CYS A 154 10.85 13.66 -11.38
N LEU A 155 10.87 13.27 -12.66
CA LEU A 155 11.52 14.07 -13.72
C LEU A 155 10.51 15.02 -14.39
N GLU A 156 9.25 14.61 -14.41
CA GLU A 156 8.16 15.29 -15.05
C GLU A 156 7.70 16.49 -14.20
N ASP A 157 7.57 17.64 -14.86
CA ASP A 157 6.85 18.79 -14.32
C ASP A 157 5.56 18.95 -15.15
N LEU A 158 4.43 18.57 -14.57
CA LEU A 158 3.13 18.61 -15.26
C LEU A 158 2.52 20.02 -15.31
N LYS A 159 3.28 21.06 -14.93
CA LYS A 159 2.82 22.47 -14.96
C LYS A 159 2.28 22.89 -16.32
N ASP A 160 2.84 22.39 -17.42
CA ASP A 160 2.36 22.80 -18.75
C ASP A 160 0.98 22.20 -19.07
N ILE A 161 0.73 20.94 -18.68
CA ILE A 161 -0.61 20.34 -18.75
C ILE A 161 -1.57 21.08 -17.82
N GLN A 162 -1.12 21.43 -16.61
CA GLN A 162 -1.95 22.19 -15.66
C GLN A 162 -2.35 23.55 -16.24
N LYS A 163 -1.42 24.28 -16.87
CA LYS A 163 -1.73 25.55 -17.56
C LYS A 163 -2.77 25.35 -18.67
N MET A 164 -2.66 24.28 -19.46
CA MET A 164 -3.64 23.97 -20.50
C MET A 164 -5.02 23.69 -19.90
N VAL A 165 -5.10 22.90 -18.83
CA VAL A 165 -6.34 22.63 -18.09
C VAL A 165 -6.93 23.94 -17.55
N ASP A 166 -6.12 24.84 -17.02
CA ASP A 166 -6.59 26.11 -16.47
C ASP A 166 -7.14 27.06 -17.55
N VAL A 167 -6.59 27.00 -18.77
CA VAL A 167 -7.17 27.72 -19.93
C VAL A 167 -8.55 27.17 -20.26
N VAL A 168 -8.68 25.85 -20.38
CA VAL A 168 -9.96 25.18 -20.69
C VAL A 168 -11.00 25.45 -19.59
N LYS A 169 -10.61 25.46 -18.32
CA LYS A 169 -11.52 25.78 -17.19
C LYS A 169 -12.05 27.21 -17.22
N ARG A 170 -11.31 28.15 -17.82
CA ARG A 170 -11.76 29.55 -17.98
C ARG A 170 -12.54 29.77 -19.27
N ASP A 171 -12.59 28.76 -20.14
CA ASP A 171 -13.37 28.83 -21.36
C ASP A 171 -14.87 28.85 -21.03
N GLY A 172 -15.55 29.88 -21.52
CA GLY A 172 -16.97 30.10 -21.25
C GLY A 172 -17.86 29.06 -21.91
N GLU A 173 -17.49 28.53 -23.08
CA GLU A 173 -18.26 27.51 -23.78
C GLU A 173 -18.19 26.18 -23.02
N VAL A 174 -17.01 25.80 -22.55
CA VAL A 174 -16.82 24.59 -21.73
C VAL A 174 -17.60 24.71 -20.42
N SER A 175 -17.57 25.87 -19.77
CA SER A 175 -18.34 26.12 -18.55
C SER A 175 -19.86 26.00 -18.77
N LEU A 176 -20.37 26.55 -19.87
CA LEU A 176 -21.78 26.45 -20.25
C LEU A 176 -22.19 25.02 -20.60
N GLN A 177 -21.35 24.27 -21.33
CA GLN A 177 -21.59 22.86 -21.61
C GLN A 177 -21.64 22.03 -20.33
N TYR A 178 -20.73 22.28 -19.39
CA TYR A 178 -20.74 21.64 -18.07
C TYR A 178 -22.03 21.94 -17.31
N MET A 179 -22.46 23.21 -17.23
CA MET A 179 -23.69 23.59 -16.55
C MET A 179 -24.93 22.91 -17.16
N LYS A 180 -25.03 22.86 -18.49
CA LYS A 180 -26.12 22.16 -19.18
C LYS A 180 -26.14 20.67 -18.87
N SER A 181 -24.97 20.02 -18.88
CA SER A 181 -24.86 18.60 -18.52
C SER A 181 -25.30 18.37 -17.07
N PHE A 182 -24.84 19.22 -16.16
CA PHE A 182 -25.18 19.11 -14.75
C PHE A 182 -26.68 19.30 -14.48
N GLU A 183 -27.31 20.30 -15.11
CA GLU A 183 -28.76 20.53 -15.03
C GLU A 183 -29.54 19.35 -15.62
N HIS A 184 -29.10 18.80 -16.74
CA HIS A 184 -29.70 17.62 -17.36
C HIS A 184 -29.65 16.41 -16.42
N ASP A 185 -28.49 16.13 -15.81
CA ASP A 185 -28.30 15.03 -14.89
C ASP A 185 -29.20 15.20 -13.64
N GLN A 186 -29.24 16.41 -13.06
CA GLN A 186 -30.14 16.74 -11.94
C GLN A 186 -31.61 16.48 -12.27
N LEU A 187 -32.06 16.90 -13.46
CA LEU A 187 -33.42 16.67 -13.91
C LEU A 187 -33.72 15.18 -14.07
N MET A 188 -32.77 14.41 -14.62
CA MET A 188 -32.93 12.96 -14.77
C MET A 188 -33.05 12.26 -13.42
N TYR A 189 -32.23 12.64 -12.43
CA TYR A 189 -32.35 12.11 -11.08
C TYR A 189 -33.70 12.45 -10.43
N ALA A 190 -34.13 13.72 -10.52
CA ALA A 190 -35.42 14.14 -9.96
C ALA A 190 -36.62 13.45 -10.62
N GLN A 191 -36.58 13.23 -11.94
CA GLN A 191 -37.61 12.46 -12.66
C GLN A 191 -37.63 11.00 -12.21
N GLY A 192 -36.45 10.39 -12.02
CA GLY A 192 -36.32 9.04 -11.50
C GLY A 192 -36.92 8.89 -10.10
N GLU A 193 -36.66 9.84 -9.19
CA GLU A 193 -37.25 9.87 -7.85
C GLU A 193 -38.77 10.05 -7.89
N ALA A 194 -39.27 10.96 -8.72
CA ALA A 194 -40.70 11.21 -8.87
C ALA A 194 -41.44 9.98 -9.41
N ALA A 195 -40.91 9.35 -10.47
CA ALA A 195 -41.45 8.12 -11.04
C ALA A 195 -41.45 6.98 -10.02
N GLY A 196 -40.34 6.80 -9.28
CA GLY A 196 -40.25 5.80 -8.23
C GLY A 196 -41.26 6.02 -7.09
N ARG A 197 -41.51 7.29 -6.72
CA ARG A 197 -42.54 7.64 -5.72
C ARG A 197 -43.95 7.33 -6.22
N GLU A 198 -44.25 7.67 -7.48
CA GLU A 198 -45.56 7.42 -8.08
C GLU A 198 -45.83 5.92 -8.21
N ASP A 199 -44.86 5.15 -8.69
CA ASP A 199 -44.97 3.70 -8.79
C ASP A 199 -45.13 3.05 -7.40
N GLY A 200 -44.41 3.56 -6.40
CA GLY A 200 -44.57 3.15 -5.00
C GLY A 200 -45.98 3.40 -4.46
N LEU A 201 -46.56 4.58 -4.73
CA LEU A 201 -47.94 4.92 -4.36
C LEU A 201 -48.97 4.02 -5.07
N ARG A 202 -48.82 3.81 -6.39
CA ARG A 202 -49.71 2.92 -7.16
C ARG A 202 -49.65 1.48 -6.65
N ALA A 203 -48.45 0.97 -6.38
CA ALA A 203 -48.27 -0.37 -5.82
C ALA A 203 -48.89 -0.49 -4.42
N GLY A 204 -48.75 0.54 -3.58
CA GLY A 204 -49.39 0.64 -2.27
C GLY A 204 -50.92 0.57 -2.36
N HIS A 205 -51.54 1.42 -3.18
CA HIS A 205 -52.99 1.41 -3.38
C HIS A 205 -53.51 0.07 -3.94
N LEU A 206 -52.80 -0.54 -4.88
CA LEU A 206 -53.18 -1.85 -5.42
C LEU A 206 -53.08 -2.95 -4.35
N ALA A 207 -52.06 -2.91 -3.49
CA ALA A 207 -51.91 -3.84 -2.38
C ALA A 207 -53.03 -3.65 -1.34
N GLU A 208 -53.40 -2.41 -1.04
CA GLU A 208 -54.49 -2.07 -0.13
C GLU A 208 -55.84 -2.61 -0.66
N MET A 209 -56.18 -2.34 -1.93
CA MET A 209 -57.41 -2.88 -2.54
C MET A 209 -57.45 -4.42 -2.48
N LYS A 210 -56.34 -5.09 -2.81
CA LYS A 210 -56.25 -6.56 -2.70
C LYS A 210 -56.42 -7.04 -1.26
N ASN A 211 -55.94 -6.29 -0.27
CA ASN A 211 -56.12 -6.63 1.14
C ASN A 211 -57.58 -6.47 1.56
N THR A 212 -58.22 -5.35 1.20
CA THR A 212 -59.65 -5.12 1.48
C THR A 212 -60.53 -6.21 0.83
N GLU A 213 -60.24 -6.64 -0.40
CA GLU A 213 -60.96 -7.75 -1.03
C GLU A 213 -60.77 -9.08 -0.29
N ARG A 214 -59.55 -9.35 0.20
CA ARG A 214 -59.28 -10.56 1.01
C ARG A 214 -60.03 -10.51 2.34
N GLU A 215 -60.09 -9.35 2.99
CA GLU A 215 -60.82 -9.16 4.23
C GLU A 215 -62.34 -9.31 4.03
N LYS A 216 -62.90 -8.73 2.97
CA LYS A 216 -64.31 -8.95 2.60
C LYS A 216 -64.61 -10.43 2.39
N LYS A 217 -63.79 -11.14 1.61
CA LYS A 217 -63.95 -12.59 1.42
C LYS A 217 -63.88 -13.38 2.73
N ARG A 218 -62.97 -13.00 3.64
CA ARG A 218 -62.89 -13.62 4.98
C ARG A 218 -64.15 -13.34 5.80
N ALA A 219 -64.67 -12.13 5.76
CA ALA A 219 -65.90 -11.76 6.44
C ALA A 219 -67.10 -12.54 5.88
N ASP A 220 -67.23 -12.67 4.57
CA ASP A 220 -68.29 -13.43 3.91
C ASP A 220 -68.25 -14.92 4.29
N ILE A 221 -67.04 -15.51 4.33
CA ILE A 221 -66.83 -16.90 4.78
C ILE A 221 -67.22 -17.04 6.27
N ALA A 222 -66.80 -16.12 7.12
CA ALA A 222 -67.13 -16.14 8.54
C ALA A 222 -68.65 -16.01 8.78
N GLN A 223 -69.32 -15.11 8.05
CA GLN A 223 -70.78 -14.95 8.10
C GLN A 223 -71.50 -16.22 7.65
N SER A 224 -71.04 -16.84 6.56
CA SER A 224 -71.60 -18.11 6.07
C SER A 224 -71.45 -19.21 7.13
N ARG A 225 -70.28 -19.28 7.79
CA ARG A 225 -70.03 -20.26 8.85
C ARG A 225 -70.86 -20.02 10.11
N ILE A 226 -71.07 -18.75 10.49
CA ILE A 226 -71.97 -18.39 11.59
C ILE A 226 -73.40 -18.86 11.27
N LYS A 227 -73.88 -18.59 10.06
CA LYS A 227 -75.22 -19.00 9.62
C LYS A 227 -75.40 -20.52 9.62
N GLU A 228 -74.36 -21.28 9.22
CA GLU A 228 -74.33 -22.74 9.34
C GLU A 228 -74.43 -23.21 10.80
N LEU A 229 -73.60 -22.64 11.68
CA LEU A 229 -73.59 -22.99 13.11
C LEU A 229 -74.92 -22.64 13.80
N GLU A 230 -75.54 -21.51 13.45
CA GLU A 230 -76.88 -21.13 13.93
C GLU A 230 -77.95 -22.14 13.49
N ALA A 231 -77.87 -22.61 12.23
CA ALA A 231 -78.77 -23.64 11.72
C ALA A 231 -78.56 -25.00 12.42
N GLU A 232 -77.31 -25.38 12.72
CA GLU A 232 -77.00 -26.59 13.50
C GLU A 232 -77.49 -26.48 14.95
N LEU A 233 -77.27 -25.34 15.62
CA LEU A 233 -77.77 -25.08 16.97
C LEU A 233 -79.30 -25.14 17.04
N LYS A 234 -80.00 -24.65 16.02
CA LYS A 234 -81.46 -24.74 15.94
C LYS A 234 -81.93 -26.20 15.88
N LYS A 235 -81.29 -27.04 15.05
CA LYS A 235 -81.58 -28.48 14.98
C LYS A 235 -81.29 -29.20 16.31
N TYR A 236 -80.26 -28.78 17.05
CA TYR A 236 -79.95 -29.35 18.36
C TYR A 236 -81.02 -29.00 19.41
N ARG A 237 -81.47 -27.73 19.45
CA ARG A 237 -82.57 -27.29 20.34
C ARG A 237 -83.89 -28.03 20.08
N GLU A 238 -84.21 -28.29 18.81
CA GLU A 238 -85.40 -29.05 18.43
C GLU A 238 -85.32 -30.53 18.87
N LYS A 239 -84.11 -31.11 18.98
CA LYS A 239 -83.89 -32.48 19.48
C LYS A 239 -83.88 -32.61 21.01
N THR A 240 -83.65 -31.54 21.76
CA THR A 240 -83.63 -31.56 23.24
C THR A 240 -85.02 -31.29 23.86
N THR A 241 -86.06 -31.13 23.04
CA THR A 241 -87.44 -30.86 23.49
C THR A 241 -88.32 -32.13 23.45
N VAL A 242 -87.77 -33.27 23.91
CA VAL A 242 -88.49 -34.52 24.18
C VAL A 242 -88.21 -34.96 25.60
#